data_AF-A0A9Q0P8C9-F1
#
_entry.id   AF-A0A9Q0P8C9-F1
#
_cell.length_a   1.000
_cell.length_b   1.000
_cell.length_c   1.000
_cell.angle_alpha   90.00
_cell.angle_beta   90.00
_cell.angle_gamma   90.00
#
_symmetry.space_group_name_H-M   'P 1'
#
loop_
_entity.id
_entity.type
_entity.pdbx_description
1 polymer ?
#
loop_
_entity_poly.entity_id
_entity_poly.type
_entity_poly.pdbx_seq_one_letter_code
_entity_poly.pdbx_strand_id
1 'polypeptide(L)'
;MKLRKLLSVKSKSPSWFINLAIVSFSACIIWLLVSLFLVGTSRLVHINSSSGNVHDPTTLDHIVFGIASNKISWPRRKDSSLPPVCISEDTSRFRYTFRNGLRSAIRVARVVFETVALNHSDVRWFVFGDDDTVFLPENLNRQFGFEMAFGGGGFAISYPLAKVLARVFDACIERYPHLYGSDSRIYSCLAELGVGLTHEPGFHQFDIRGDSFGLLTSHPLAPLVSLHHLDHVDPIFPNMTTMNSAEHFFEAVNIDSQRVLQRTVCYDRWFGWTFSVSWGYAVEVYSNHVFLPDILPVQQTFRQWKRGDGLARVYTFNTREPHPDLCRRPTIFFLDHASSGRDRITSLYKKSFANCSNDMAPPRKLEEIKVYSQKLDLSDKQLRAPRRQCCDVLPPSSGEVMELAIRECKEEERIYMH
;
A
#
# COMPACT_ATOMS: atom_id res chain seq x y z
N MET A 1 18.88 -80.14 -47.98
CA MET A 1 17.95 -81.05 -48.70
C MET A 1 16.77 -81.38 -47.79
N LYS A 2 15.54 -81.45 -48.32
CA LYS A 2 14.26 -81.79 -47.66
C LYS A 2 13.70 -80.76 -46.64
N LEU A 3 12.36 -80.72 -46.59
CA LEU A 3 11.50 -79.80 -45.81
C LEU A 3 11.25 -80.29 -44.37
N ARG A 4 10.82 -79.38 -43.50
CA ARG A 4 9.80 -79.67 -42.47
C ARG A 4 8.66 -78.63 -42.51
N LYS A 5 7.50 -79.01 -41.96
CA LYS A 5 6.19 -78.35 -42.16
C LYS A 5 5.95 -77.17 -41.22
N LEU A 6 4.96 -76.34 -41.59
CA LEU A 6 4.29 -75.39 -40.69
C LEU A 6 3.70 -76.09 -39.46
N LEU A 7 3.67 -75.36 -38.34
CA LEU A 7 2.53 -75.33 -37.42
C LEU A 7 2.17 -73.87 -37.16
N SER A 8 0.87 -73.57 -37.12
CA SER A 8 0.35 -72.21 -36.90
C SER A 8 -0.05 -72.02 -35.44
N VAL A 9 0.44 -70.96 -34.81
CA VAL A 9 -0.04 -70.50 -33.50
C VAL A 9 -0.79 -69.20 -33.69
N LYS A 10 -2.13 -69.25 -33.64
CA LYS A 10 -2.96 -68.03 -33.65
C LYS A 10 -2.84 -67.32 -32.30
N SER A 11 -2.19 -66.17 -32.27
CA SER A 11 -2.30 -65.24 -31.14
C SER A 11 -3.75 -64.76 -31.01
N LYS A 12 -4.37 -64.96 -29.84
CA LYS A 12 -5.66 -64.37 -29.51
C LYS A 12 -5.43 -63.00 -28.89
N SER A 13 -5.77 -61.93 -29.62
CA SER A 13 -5.90 -60.60 -29.03
C SER A 13 -6.99 -60.60 -27.94
N PRO A 14 -6.75 -60.10 -26.71
CA PRO A 14 -7.77 -60.05 -25.67
C PRO A 14 -8.67 -58.82 -25.89
N SER A 15 -9.79 -59.02 -26.59
CA SER A 15 -10.83 -57.99 -26.84
C SER A 15 -11.35 -57.30 -25.57
N TRP A 16 -11.24 -57.97 -24.42
CA TRP A 16 -11.36 -57.43 -23.06
C TRP A 16 -10.76 -56.02 -22.90
N PHE A 17 -9.50 -55.80 -23.31
CA PHE A 17 -8.82 -54.52 -23.06
C PHE A 17 -9.39 -53.37 -23.90
N ILE A 18 -9.77 -53.66 -25.14
CA ILE A 18 -10.38 -52.68 -26.05
C ILE A 18 -11.76 -52.29 -25.51
N ASN A 19 -12.57 -53.27 -25.10
CA ASN A 19 -13.90 -53.02 -24.52
C ASN A 19 -13.81 -52.22 -23.22
N LEU A 20 -12.85 -52.53 -22.33
CA LEU A 20 -12.64 -51.81 -21.08
C LEU A 20 -12.22 -50.35 -21.33
N ALA A 21 -11.33 -50.11 -22.31
CA ALA A 21 -10.92 -48.77 -22.71
C ALA A 21 -12.08 -47.95 -23.30
N ILE A 22 -12.92 -48.57 -24.14
CA ILE A 22 -14.12 -47.93 -24.70
C ILE A 22 -15.09 -47.52 -23.59
N VAL A 23 -15.41 -48.43 -22.66
CA VAL A 23 -16.31 -48.13 -21.52
C VAL A 23 -15.76 -46.99 -20.66
N SER A 24 -14.46 -46.97 -20.40
CA SER A 24 -13.80 -45.89 -19.66
C SER A 24 -13.90 -44.53 -20.37
N PHE A 25 -13.64 -44.49 -21.68
CA PHE A 25 -13.79 -43.28 -22.49
C PHE A 25 -15.25 -42.80 -22.57
N SER A 26 -16.21 -43.72 -22.76
CA SER A 26 -17.64 -43.37 -22.76
C SER A 26 -18.09 -42.78 -21.42
N ALA A 27 -17.67 -43.36 -20.28
CA ALA A 27 -17.98 -42.83 -18.96
C ALA A 27 -17.38 -41.42 -18.75
N CYS A 28 -16.14 -41.19 -19.20
CA CYS A 28 -15.48 -39.90 -19.10
C CYS A 28 -16.17 -38.81 -19.97
N ILE A 29 -16.57 -39.16 -21.20
CA ILE A 29 -17.33 -38.27 -22.08
C ILE A 29 -18.71 -37.93 -21.48
N ILE A 30 -19.42 -38.93 -20.93
CA ILE A 30 -20.70 -38.70 -20.25
C ILE A 30 -20.52 -37.77 -19.04
N TRP A 31 -19.49 -37.98 -18.23
CA TRP A 31 -19.20 -37.12 -17.07
C TRP A 31 -18.88 -35.67 -17.48
N LEU A 32 -18.11 -35.47 -18.55
CA LEU A 32 -17.85 -34.13 -19.10
C LEU A 32 -19.13 -33.47 -19.65
N LEU A 33 -19.97 -34.21 -20.38
CA LEU A 33 -21.24 -33.69 -20.91
C LEU A 33 -22.24 -33.34 -19.79
N VAL A 34 -22.35 -34.17 -18.76
CA VAL A 34 -23.16 -33.89 -17.56
C VAL A 34 -22.62 -32.67 -16.82
N SER A 35 -21.29 -32.55 -16.67
CA SER A 35 -20.67 -31.37 -16.03
C SER A 35 -20.95 -30.08 -16.81
N LEU A 36 -20.86 -30.12 -18.14
CA LEU A 36 -21.22 -28.98 -19.00
C LEU A 36 -22.71 -28.63 -18.92
N PHE A 37 -23.60 -29.63 -18.86
CA PHE A 37 -25.05 -29.39 -18.69
C PHE A 37 -25.38 -28.79 -17.32
N LEU A 38 -24.74 -29.27 -16.24
CA LEU A 38 -24.92 -28.71 -14.89
C LEU A 38 -24.46 -27.25 -14.83
N VAL A 39 -23.23 -26.96 -15.29
CA VAL A 39 -22.70 -25.58 -15.36
C VAL A 39 -23.58 -24.69 -16.23
N GLY A 40 -24.08 -25.21 -17.36
CA GLY A 40 -24.96 -24.51 -18.30
C GLY A 40 -26.35 -24.14 -17.75
N THR A 41 -26.74 -24.62 -16.56
CA THR A 41 -28.00 -24.23 -15.90
C THR A 41 -27.84 -23.14 -14.83
N SER A 42 -26.65 -22.53 -14.75
CA SER A 42 -26.36 -21.38 -13.88
C SER A 42 -27.18 -20.15 -14.29
N ARG A 43 -28.45 -20.08 -13.85
CA ARG A 43 -29.27 -18.87 -13.97
C ARG A 43 -28.52 -17.73 -13.30
N LEU A 44 -28.20 -16.68 -14.06
CA LEU A 44 -27.57 -15.48 -13.55
C LEU A 44 -28.61 -14.72 -12.71
N VAL A 45 -28.73 -15.10 -11.44
CA VAL A 45 -29.57 -14.41 -10.47
C VAL A 45 -28.96 -13.03 -10.26
N HIS A 46 -29.57 -12.02 -10.86
CA HIS A 46 -29.37 -10.64 -10.43
C HIS A 46 -29.88 -10.53 -8.99
N ILE A 47 -28.96 -10.73 -8.03
CA ILE A 47 -29.16 -10.37 -6.63
C ILE A 47 -29.23 -8.86 -6.61
N ASN A 48 -30.45 -8.33 -6.80
CA ASN A 48 -30.72 -6.91 -6.78
C ASN A 48 -30.65 -6.45 -5.32
N SER A 49 -29.42 -6.19 -4.85
CA SER A 49 -29.14 -5.82 -3.47
C SER A 49 -29.95 -4.58 -3.11
N SER A 50 -30.92 -4.75 -2.22
CA SER A 50 -31.67 -3.64 -1.66
C SER A 50 -30.70 -2.68 -0.98
N SER A 51 -30.73 -1.40 -1.37
CA SER A 51 -29.97 -0.31 -0.73
C SER A 51 -30.52 -0.03 0.67
N GLY A 52 -30.31 -0.98 1.58
CA GLY A 52 -30.97 -1.11 2.88
C GLY A 52 -30.05 -0.80 4.05
N ASN A 53 -29.47 0.40 4.03
CA ASN A 53 -29.08 1.22 5.19
C ASN A 53 -28.19 2.37 4.68
N VAL A 54 -28.82 3.49 4.32
CA VAL A 54 -28.08 4.75 4.18
C VAL A 54 -27.85 5.28 5.59
N HIS A 55 -26.80 4.80 6.24
CA HIS A 55 -26.19 5.53 7.34
C HIS A 55 -25.61 6.83 6.78
N ASP A 56 -25.71 7.93 7.52
CA ASP A 56 -25.07 9.19 7.11
C ASP A 56 -23.59 8.98 6.81
N PRO A 57 -22.96 9.70 5.87
CA PRO A 57 -21.54 9.59 5.60
C PRO A 57 -20.70 9.69 6.88
N THR A 58 -19.69 8.85 7.02
CA THR A 58 -18.74 8.95 8.13
C THR A 58 -17.91 10.23 7.95
N THR A 59 -17.66 10.93 9.05
CA THR A 59 -16.83 12.14 9.12
C THR A 59 -15.72 11.93 10.15
N LEU A 60 -14.73 12.83 10.16
CA LEU A 60 -13.62 12.79 11.13
C LEU A 60 -14.11 12.78 12.59
N ASP A 61 -15.24 13.41 12.89
CA ASP A 61 -15.89 13.44 14.21
C ASP A 61 -16.29 12.05 14.72
N HIS A 62 -16.49 11.09 13.80
CA HIS A 62 -16.83 9.70 14.09
C HIS A 62 -15.59 8.80 14.26
N ILE A 63 -14.38 9.35 14.23
CA ILE A 63 -13.10 8.63 14.31
C ILE A 63 -12.34 9.07 15.56
N VAL A 64 -11.88 8.10 16.37
CA VAL A 64 -11.02 8.38 17.53
C VAL A 64 -9.65 7.72 17.34
N PHE A 65 -8.59 8.53 17.44
CA PHE A 65 -7.20 8.07 17.39
C PHE A 65 -6.68 7.69 18.79
N GLY A 66 -6.28 6.44 18.96
CA GLY A 66 -5.57 5.93 20.15
C GLY A 66 -4.07 5.81 19.88
N ILE A 67 -3.32 6.87 20.15
CA ILE A 67 -1.87 6.90 19.90
C ILE A 67 -1.09 6.35 21.10
N ALA A 68 -0.32 5.28 20.88
CA ALA A 68 0.61 4.74 21.85
C ALA A 68 1.89 5.60 21.91
N SER A 69 2.49 5.70 23.10
CA SER A 69 3.63 6.59 23.33
C SER A 69 4.43 6.17 24.57
N ASN A 70 5.65 6.70 24.71
CA ASN A 70 6.56 6.39 25.80
C ASN A 70 6.95 7.65 26.63
N LYS A 71 7.52 7.43 27.81
CA LYS A 71 7.86 8.53 28.75
C LYS A 71 9.01 9.45 28.26
N ILE A 72 9.80 9.01 27.28
CA ILE A 72 11.03 9.69 26.84
C ILE A 72 10.76 10.64 25.67
N SER A 73 9.79 10.34 24.80
CA SER A 73 9.30 11.25 23.74
C SER A 73 8.43 12.39 24.28
N TRP A 74 7.73 12.18 25.41
CA TRP A 74 6.81 13.17 25.99
C TRP A 74 7.33 14.56 26.47
N PRO A 75 8.61 14.81 26.87
CA PRO A 75 9.02 15.97 27.70
C PRO A 75 8.81 17.43 27.21
N ARG A 76 8.17 17.71 26.07
CA ARG A 76 8.02 19.07 25.51
C ARG A 76 6.57 19.46 25.17
N ARG A 77 5.63 19.27 26.10
CA ARG A 77 4.22 19.67 25.88
C ARG A 77 3.71 20.64 26.95
N LYS A 78 3.28 21.83 26.49
CA LYS A 78 2.56 22.88 27.22
C LYS A 78 1.38 23.45 26.41
N ASP A 79 1.14 22.92 25.21
CA ASP A 79 0.09 23.38 24.31
C ASP A 79 -1.18 22.53 24.51
N SER A 80 -2.34 23.18 24.41
CA SER A 80 -3.67 22.57 24.51
C SER A 80 -4.19 22.04 23.17
N SER A 81 -3.43 22.17 22.09
CA SER A 81 -3.74 21.61 20.76
C SER A 81 -3.66 20.08 20.65
N LEU A 82 -3.08 19.41 21.66
CA LEU A 82 -2.75 17.99 21.62
C LEU A 82 -3.76 17.11 22.38
N PRO A 83 -3.95 15.84 21.98
CA PRO A 83 -4.98 14.96 22.57
C PRO A 83 -4.74 14.66 24.05
N PRO A 84 -5.82 14.33 24.81
CA PRO A 84 -5.73 14.03 26.25
C PRO A 84 -4.75 12.91 26.59
N VAL A 85 -3.96 13.11 27.66
CA VAL A 85 -2.94 12.16 28.08
C VAL A 85 -3.52 11.09 29.00
N CYS A 86 -3.64 9.87 28.49
CA CYS A 86 -3.98 8.70 29.30
C CYS A 86 -2.70 7.94 29.70
N ILE A 87 -2.56 7.59 30.97
CA ILE A 87 -1.49 6.70 31.45
C ILE A 87 -2.09 5.31 31.58
N SER A 88 -1.67 4.39 30.71
CA SER A 88 -2.09 2.97 30.74
C SER A 88 -1.94 2.37 32.15
N GLU A 89 -2.83 1.48 32.53
CA GLU A 89 -2.88 0.94 33.89
C GLU A 89 -1.66 0.09 34.25
N ASP A 90 -1.57 -0.35 35.52
CA ASP A 90 -0.63 -1.41 35.85
C ASP A 90 -1.06 -2.72 35.16
N THR A 91 -0.05 -3.37 34.59
CA THR A 91 -0.19 -4.64 33.88
C THR A 91 0.52 -5.78 34.59
N SER A 92 1.06 -5.59 35.81
CA SER A 92 1.93 -6.55 36.52
C SER A 92 1.38 -7.99 36.58
N ARG A 93 0.06 -8.17 36.75
CA ARG A 93 -0.60 -9.48 36.75
C ARG A 93 -0.41 -10.30 35.47
N PHE A 94 -0.26 -9.66 34.32
CA PHE A 94 -0.17 -10.36 33.03
C PHE A 94 1.18 -11.06 32.89
N ARG A 95 1.17 -12.35 32.54
CA ARG A 95 2.41 -13.09 32.30
C ARG A 95 3.00 -12.68 30.95
N TYR A 96 4.32 -12.49 30.90
CA TYR A 96 5.09 -12.32 29.66
C TYR A 96 6.18 -13.38 29.61
N THR A 97 6.26 -14.14 28.52
CA THR A 97 7.17 -15.29 28.37
C THR A 97 7.98 -15.29 27.08
N PHE A 98 7.72 -14.35 26.16
CA PHE A 98 8.54 -14.19 24.97
C PHE A 98 9.94 -13.67 25.35
N ARG A 99 10.99 -14.33 24.86
CA ARG A 99 12.39 -13.98 25.17
C ARG A 99 12.84 -12.82 24.28
N ASN A 100 13.62 -11.89 24.82
CA ASN A 100 14.16 -10.72 24.10
C ASN A 100 13.09 -9.73 23.58
N GLY A 101 11.85 -9.79 24.10
CA GLY A 101 10.80 -8.81 23.83
C GLY A 101 10.53 -7.91 25.05
N LEU A 102 9.91 -6.75 24.81
CA LEU A 102 9.60 -5.78 25.86
C LEU A 102 8.20 -6.02 26.45
N ARG A 103 8.13 -6.11 27.78
CA ARG A 103 6.87 -6.27 28.52
C ARG A 103 5.89 -5.10 28.32
N SER A 104 6.38 -3.93 27.91
CA SER A 104 5.56 -2.77 27.52
C SER A 104 4.56 -3.09 26.39
N ALA A 105 4.82 -4.09 25.55
CA ALA A 105 3.89 -4.55 24.51
C ALA A 105 2.51 -4.96 25.06
N ILE A 106 2.41 -5.33 26.35
CA ILE A 106 1.12 -5.59 27.01
C ILE A 106 0.33 -4.27 27.22
N ARG A 107 1.01 -3.16 27.56
CA ARG A 107 0.37 -1.85 27.73
C ARG A 107 -0.05 -1.27 26.38
N VAL A 108 0.81 -1.37 25.36
CA VAL A 108 0.47 -0.97 23.98
C VAL A 108 -0.73 -1.78 23.46
N ALA A 109 -0.78 -3.09 23.72
CA ALA A 109 -1.95 -3.91 23.39
C ALA A 109 -3.25 -3.40 24.06
N ARG A 110 -3.19 -2.98 25.33
CA ARG A 110 -4.35 -2.51 26.10
C ARG A 110 -4.85 -1.12 25.69
N VAL A 111 -4.15 -0.37 24.84
CA VAL A 111 -4.67 0.94 24.34
C VAL A 111 -6.05 0.77 23.69
N VAL A 112 -6.34 -0.36 23.04
CA VAL A 112 -7.68 -0.66 22.50
C VAL A 112 -8.76 -0.75 23.59
N PHE A 113 -8.44 -1.38 24.73
CA PHE A 113 -9.35 -1.44 25.88
C PHE A 113 -9.50 -0.07 26.54
N GLU A 114 -8.38 0.62 26.76
CA GLU A 114 -8.30 1.88 27.49
C GLU A 114 -8.98 3.03 26.73
N THR A 115 -8.80 3.13 25.40
CA THR A 115 -9.52 4.10 24.55
C THR A 115 -11.03 3.82 24.46
N VAL A 116 -11.45 2.54 24.46
CA VAL A 116 -12.88 2.19 24.55
C VAL A 116 -13.48 2.55 25.91
N ALA A 117 -12.69 2.42 26.99
CA ALA A 117 -13.12 2.75 28.35
C ALA A 117 -13.36 4.25 28.58
N LEU A 118 -12.78 5.14 27.76
CA LEU A 118 -13.10 6.58 27.75
C LEU A 118 -14.56 6.86 27.31
N ASN A 119 -15.24 5.89 26.70
CA ASN A 119 -16.67 5.91 26.36
C ASN A 119 -17.13 7.18 25.61
N HIS A 120 -16.36 7.56 24.59
CA HIS A 120 -16.74 8.58 23.61
C HIS A 120 -18.11 8.27 22.96
N SER A 121 -18.92 9.31 22.73
CA SER A 121 -20.17 9.24 21.96
C SER A 121 -19.89 9.24 20.45
N ASP A 122 -20.86 8.73 19.68
CA ASP A 122 -20.95 8.86 18.20
C ASP A 122 -19.78 8.30 17.37
N VAL A 123 -18.78 7.69 18.02
CA VAL A 123 -17.66 7.01 17.36
C VAL A 123 -18.14 5.81 16.56
N ARG A 124 -17.67 5.72 15.32
CA ARG A 124 -17.83 4.55 14.43
C ARG A 124 -16.55 3.74 14.31
N TRP A 125 -15.39 4.40 14.35
CA TRP A 125 -14.07 3.79 14.17
C TRP A 125 -13.08 4.25 15.24
N PHE A 126 -12.31 3.31 15.77
CA PHE A 126 -11.07 3.62 16.47
C PHE A 126 -9.89 3.30 15.56
N VAL A 127 -8.88 4.15 15.56
CA VAL A 127 -7.63 3.97 14.80
C VAL A 127 -6.45 4.10 15.74
N PHE A 128 -5.47 3.21 15.61
CA PHE A 128 -4.34 3.11 16.52
C PHE A 128 -3.02 3.17 15.75
N GLY A 129 -1.97 3.70 16.40
CA GLY A 129 -0.59 3.81 15.89
C GLY A 129 0.33 4.35 16.98
N ASP A 130 1.61 4.55 16.65
CA ASP A 130 2.65 5.02 17.59
C ASP A 130 2.92 6.54 17.47
N ASP A 131 3.68 7.14 18.40
CA ASP A 131 3.91 8.59 18.50
C ASP A 131 4.94 9.19 17.52
N ASP A 132 5.34 8.36 16.56
CA ASP A 132 6.23 8.58 15.42
C ASP A 132 5.47 8.52 14.06
N THR A 133 4.17 8.26 14.11
CA THR A 133 3.34 7.87 12.96
C THR A 133 2.56 9.06 12.42
N VAL A 134 2.79 9.41 11.16
CA VAL A 134 2.05 10.44 10.45
C VAL A 134 0.80 9.83 9.82
N PHE A 135 -0.39 10.32 10.16
CA PHE A 135 -1.67 9.91 9.57
C PHE A 135 -2.20 10.96 8.57
N LEU A 136 -2.99 10.51 7.58
CA LEU A 136 -3.73 11.36 6.64
C LEU A 136 -5.25 11.14 6.82
N PRO A 137 -5.90 11.90 7.73
CA PRO A 137 -7.28 11.62 8.16
C PRO A 137 -8.33 11.73 7.04
N GLU A 138 -8.13 12.60 6.05
CA GLU A 138 -9.05 12.84 4.92
C GLU A 138 -9.19 11.63 3.99
N ASN A 139 -8.14 10.79 3.95
CA ASN A 139 -8.10 9.54 3.20
C ASN A 139 -8.69 8.40 4.03
N LEU A 140 -8.27 8.29 5.29
CA LEU A 140 -8.83 7.35 6.27
C LEU A 140 -10.37 7.45 6.33
N ASN A 141 -10.93 8.67 6.37
CA ASN A 141 -12.37 8.89 6.47
C ASN A 141 -13.17 8.46 5.21
N ARG A 142 -12.50 8.21 4.08
CA ARG A 142 -13.14 7.68 2.86
C ARG A 142 -12.98 6.16 2.74
N GLN A 143 -12.03 5.56 3.44
CA GLN A 143 -11.49 4.24 3.10
C GLN A 143 -11.73 3.23 4.24
N PHE A 144 -12.86 2.55 4.17
CA PHE A 144 -13.34 1.63 5.21
C PHE A 144 -13.42 0.17 4.72
N GLY A 145 -12.25 -0.43 4.56
CA GLY A 145 -11.96 -1.87 4.53
C GLY A 145 -10.75 -2.12 5.43
N PHE A 146 -10.71 -3.23 6.19
CA PHE A 146 -10.00 -3.24 7.48
C PHE A 146 -8.86 -4.23 7.60
N GLU A 147 -7.64 -3.70 7.59
CA GLU A 147 -6.47 -4.42 8.08
C GLU A 147 -5.60 -3.58 9.01
N MET A 148 -4.49 -4.19 9.41
CA MET A 148 -3.52 -3.74 10.38
C MET A 148 -2.16 -3.76 9.70
N ALA A 149 -1.54 -2.58 9.54
CA ALA A 149 -0.09 -2.56 9.44
C ALA A 149 0.46 -3.02 10.80
N PHE A 150 1.25 -4.10 10.78
CA PHE A 150 1.92 -4.61 11.98
C PHE A 150 2.98 -3.59 12.43
N GLY A 151 3.05 -3.31 13.74
CA GLY A 151 3.82 -2.18 14.29
C GLY A 151 3.03 -0.87 14.35
N GLY A 152 3.74 0.25 14.47
CA GLY A 152 3.13 1.58 14.66
C GLY A 152 2.40 2.14 13.43
N GLY A 153 2.66 1.60 12.24
CA GLY A 153 1.98 1.97 10.98
C GLY A 153 0.46 1.90 11.05
N GLY A 154 -0.08 1.09 11.98
CA GLY A 154 -1.40 1.32 12.53
C GLY A 154 -2.54 0.49 11.92
N PHE A 155 -3.69 0.56 12.58
CA PHE A 155 -4.86 -0.24 12.23
C PHE A 155 -6.17 0.43 12.64
N ALA A 156 -7.26 0.03 12.00
CA ALA A 156 -8.60 0.51 12.29
C ALA A 156 -9.55 -0.62 12.73
N ILE A 157 -10.45 -0.34 13.68
CA ILE A 157 -11.41 -1.30 14.25
C ILE A 157 -12.77 -0.63 14.48
N SER A 158 -13.86 -1.32 14.15
CA SER A 158 -15.21 -0.75 14.32
C SER A 158 -15.58 -0.61 15.79
N TYR A 159 -16.33 0.44 16.13
CA TYR A 159 -16.78 0.69 17.51
C TYR A 159 -17.53 -0.50 18.15
N PRO A 160 -18.45 -1.21 17.44
CA PRO A 160 -19.07 -2.42 18.00
C PRO A 160 -18.06 -3.54 18.27
N LEU A 161 -17.13 -3.78 17.36
CA LEU A 161 -16.10 -4.82 17.50
C LEU A 161 -15.11 -4.46 18.63
N ALA A 162 -14.69 -3.20 18.73
CA ALA A 162 -13.87 -2.70 19.81
C ALA A 162 -14.56 -2.84 21.18
N LYS A 163 -15.87 -2.57 21.29
CA LYS A 163 -16.65 -2.80 22.51
C LYS A 163 -16.85 -4.28 22.86
N VAL A 164 -16.83 -5.21 21.91
CA VAL A 164 -16.79 -6.66 22.18
C VAL A 164 -15.38 -7.07 22.63
N LEU A 165 -14.35 -6.69 21.86
CA LEU A 165 -12.95 -7.00 22.10
C LEU A 165 -12.51 -6.54 23.50
N ALA A 166 -12.80 -5.29 23.88
CA ALA A 166 -12.48 -4.72 25.19
C ALA A 166 -12.99 -5.57 26.36
N ARG A 167 -14.18 -6.19 26.23
CA ARG A 167 -14.76 -7.04 27.30
C ARG A 167 -14.05 -8.37 27.50
N VAL A 168 -13.37 -8.89 26.46
CA VAL A 168 -12.66 -10.17 26.50
C VAL A 168 -11.13 -10.01 26.54
N PHE A 169 -10.62 -8.80 26.32
CA PHE A 169 -9.23 -8.52 26.00
C PHE A 169 -8.26 -9.02 27.08
N ASP A 170 -8.48 -8.63 28.34
CA ASP A 170 -7.61 -9.00 29.45
C ASP A 170 -7.54 -10.52 29.64
N ALA A 171 -8.66 -11.23 29.50
CA ALA A 171 -8.70 -12.69 29.58
C ALA A 171 -8.00 -13.36 28.37
N CYS A 172 -8.08 -12.76 27.19
CA CYS A 172 -7.35 -13.21 26.00
C CYS A 172 -5.83 -13.06 26.17
N ILE A 173 -5.34 -11.88 26.56
CA ILE A 173 -3.88 -11.67 26.67
C ILE A 173 -3.23 -12.51 27.80
N GLU A 174 -4.01 -12.95 28.80
CA GLU A 174 -3.59 -13.96 29.78
C GLU A 174 -3.38 -15.37 29.16
N ARG A 175 -4.13 -15.74 28.11
CA ARG A 175 -3.94 -16.99 27.35
C ARG A 175 -2.73 -16.95 26.41
N TYR A 176 -2.31 -15.77 25.97
CA TYR A 176 -1.22 -15.58 25.00
C TYR A 176 0.03 -14.85 25.56
N PRO A 177 0.62 -15.32 26.68
CA PRO A 177 1.79 -14.67 27.28
C PRO A 177 3.07 -14.86 26.45
N HIS A 178 3.04 -15.75 25.45
CA HIS A 178 4.16 -16.11 24.60
C HIS A 178 4.27 -15.27 23.32
N LEU A 179 3.32 -14.38 23.04
CA LEU A 179 3.37 -13.51 21.86
C LEU A 179 4.39 -12.38 22.03
N TYR A 180 4.93 -11.89 20.91
CA TYR A 180 5.98 -10.85 20.91
C TYR A 180 5.40 -9.46 21.22
N GLY A 181 4.77 -8.83 20.23
CA GLY A 181 4.29 -7.45 20.26
C GLY A 181 2.83 -7.27 20.66
N SER A 182 2.36 -6.04 20.55
CA SER A 182 0.97 -5.60 20.81
C SER A 182 -0.02 -6.18 19.81
N ASP A 183 0.29 -5.98 18.54
CA ASP A 183 -0.54 -6.21 17.36
C ASP A 183 -0.78 -7.70 17.17
N SER A 184 0.25 -8.54 17.39
CA SER A 184 0.08 -10.00 17.47
C SER A 184 -0.93 -10.46 18.54
N ARG A 185 -1.06 -9.74 19.67
CA ARG A 185 -2.06 -10.03 20.72
C ARG A 185 -3.45 -9.57 20.29
N ILE A 186 -3.55 -8.33 19.80
CA ILE A 186 -4.81 -7.75 19.30
C ILE A 186 -5.40 -8.64 18.20
N TYR A 187 -4.58 -9.03 17.22
CA TYR A 187 -4.96 -9.98 16.18
C TYR A 187 -5.40 -11.35 16.73
N SER A 188 -4.67 -11.91 17.70
CA SER A 188 -5.06 -13.20 18.31
C SER A 188 -6.41 -13.12 19.03
N CYS A 189 -6.70 -12.00 19.72
CA CYS A 189 -7.97 -11.77 20.38
C CYS A 189 -9.12 -11.49 19.40
N LEU A 190 -8.84 -10.91 18.22
CA LEU A 190 -9.80 -10.80 17.12
C LEU A 190 -10.08 -12.16 16.46
N ALA A 191 -9.05 -12.99 16.31
CA ALA A 191 -9.19 -14.35 15.79
C ALA A 191 -10.00 -15.27 16.73
N GLU A 192 -9.89 -15.10 18.06
CA GLU A 192 -10.79 -15.78 19.02
C GLU A 192 -12.27 -15.40 18.83
N LEU A 193 -12.55 -14.18 18.35
CA LEU A 193 -13.90 -13.73 17.99
C LEU A 193 -14.32 -14.13 16.56
N GLY A 194 -13.48 -14.88 15.84
CA GLY A 194 -13.70 -15.28 14.45
C GLY A 194 -13.54 -14.16 13.43
N VAL A 195 -12.94 -13.03 13.81
CA VAL A 195 -12.76 -11.87 12.91
C VAL A 195 -11.40 -11.93 12.22
N GLY A 196 -11.42 -11.87 10.89
CA GLY A 196 -10.25 -11.91 10.03
C GLY A 196 -9.66 -10.53 9.68
N LEU A 197 -8.53 -10.58 8.99
CA LEU A 197 -7.74 -9.50 8.41
C LEU A 197 -8.29 -9.17 6.98
N THR A 198 -8.36 -7.89 6.55
CA THR A 198 -8.84 -7.48 5.20
C THR A 198 -7.98 -6.35 4.56
N HIS A 199 -6.87 -6.72 3.93
CA HIS A 199 -5.74 -5.85 3.51
C HIS A 199 -6.09 -4.49 2.90
N GLU A 200 -5.59 -3.43 3.54
CA GLU A 200 -5.67 -2.03 3.08
C GLU A 200 -4.26 -1.48 2.74
N PRO A 201 -3.88 -1.37 1.46
CA PRO A 201 -2.55 -0.92 1.03
C PRO A 201 -2.10 0.50 1.41
N GLY A 202 -2.98 1.35 1.95
CA GLY A 202 -2.65 2.73 2.35
C GLY A 202 -1.97 2.88 3.72
N PHE A 203 -2.00 1.87 4.59
CA PHE A 203 -1.27 1.90 5.87
C PHE A 203 0.18 1.40 5.68
N HIS A 204 1.19 2.19 6.05
CA HIS A 204 2.60 1.81 5.82
C HIS A 204 3.44 1.70 7.09
N GLN A 205 3.90 0.47 7.34
CA GLN A 205 5.05 0.16 8.18
C GLN A 205 6.35 0.33 7.38
N PHE A 206 6.95 1.53 7.39
CA PHE A 206 8.33 1.77 6.95
C PHE A 206 9.31 1.19 7.99
N ASP A 207 9.34 -0.14 8.11
CA ASP A 207 10.40 -0.92 8.78
C ASP A 207 11.68 -0.82 7.92
N ILE A 208 12.24 0.39 7.85
CA ILE A 208 13.20 0.81 6.82
C ILE A 208 14.03 2.00 7.33
N ARG A 209 15.25 2.22 6.81
CA ARG A 209 16.20 3.22 7.33
C ARG A 209 16.95 3.98 6.24
N GLY A 210 17.26 5.24 6.52
CA GLY A 210 17.94 6.13 5.57
C GLY A 210 17.01 6.56 4.42
N ASP A 211 17.57 6.81 3.24
CA ASP A 211 16.87 7.31 2.05
C ASP A 211 15.62 6.50 1.65
N SER A 212 14.45 7.04 1.99
CA SER A 212 13.13 6.47 1.70
C SER A 212 12.61 6.77 0.29
N PHE A 213 13.33 7.53 -0.53
CA PHE A 213 12.89 8.04 -1.84
C PHE A 213 12.24 6.97 -2.71
N GLY A 214 12.92 5.86 -2.95
CA GLY A 214 12.47 4.84 -3.89
C GLY A 214 11.22 4.08 -3.44
N LEU A 215 10.89 4.09 -2.14
CA LEU A 215 9.63 3.58 -1.59
C LEU A 215 8.50 4.60 -1.78
N LEU A 216 8.76 5.87 -1.44
CA LEU A 216 7.81 6.97 -1.61
C LEU A 216 7.44 7.20 -3.09
N THR A 217 8.41 7.19 -4.02
CA THR A 217 8.08 7.33 -5.45
C THR A 217 7.34 6.14 -6.04
N SER A 218 7.34 4.99 -5.35
CA SER A 218 6.78 3.74 -5.85
C SER A 218 5.38 3.38 -5.34
N HIS A 219 4.77 4.24 -4.51
CA HIS A 219 3.49 4.03 -3.85
C HIS A 219 2.37 3.50 -4.77
N PRO A 220 1.47 2.62 -4.27
CA PRO A 220 0.32 2.12 -5.02
C PRO A 220 -0.71 3.21 -5.34
N LEU A 221 -1.79 2.80 -6.01
CA LEU A 221 -2.93 3.65 -6.39
C LEU A 221 -3.99 3.80 -5.29
N ALA A 222 -3.77 3.17 -4.13
CA ALA A 222 -4.55 3.48 -2.94
C ALA A 222 -4.17 4.90 -2.46
N PRO A 223 -5.11 5.65 -1.85
CA PRO A 223 -4.75 6.81 -1.04
C PRO A 223 -3.77 6.43 0.08
N LEU A 224 -2.82 7.31 0.38
CA LEU A 224 -1.93 7.16 1.54
C LEU A 224 -2.72 7.39 2.84
N VAL A 225 -2.65 6.46 3.81
CA VAL A 225 -3.35 6.57 5.10
C VAL A 225 -2.38 6.84 6.26
N SER A 226 -1.21 6.20 6.26
CA SER A 226 -0.20 6.41 7.32
C SER A 226 1.24 6.21 6.85
N LEU A 227 2.19 6.87 7.54
CA LEU A 227 3.63 6.70 7.45
C LEU A 227 4.25 6.60 8.86
N HIS A 228 4.66 5.39 9.26
CA HIS A 228 5.49 5.09 10.44
C HIS A 228 6.80 4.50 9.93
N HIS A 229 8.02 4.93 10.29
CA HIS A 229 8.47 5.68 11.46
C HIS A 229 9.36 6.84 10.97
N LEU A 230 8.79 8.03 10.80
CA LEU A 230 9.36 9.05 9.88
C LEU A 230 10.69 9.68 10.37
N ASP A 231 10.95 9.66 11.68
CA ASP A 231 12.20 10.09 12.33
C ASP A 231 13.34 9.04 12.27
N HIS A 232 13.14 7.92 11.57
CA HIS A 232 14.16 6.88 11.35
C HIS A 232 14.59 6.71 9.89
N VAL A 233 14.02 7.50 8.99
CA VAL A 233 14.48 7.68 7.61
C VAL A 233 15.20 9.02 7.45
N ASP A 234 15.96 9.18 6.37
CA ASP A 234 16.53 10.49 6.02
C ASP A 234 15.38 11.45 5.61
N PRO A 235 15.50 12.79 5.83
CA PRO A 235 14.44 13.76 5.49
C PRO A 235 13.99 13.61 4.04
N ILE A 236 12.67 13.55 3.83
CA ILE A 236 12.11 13.11 2.55
C ILE A 236 12.37 14.10 1.41
N PHE A 237 12.61 15.38 1.74
CA PHE A 237 13.03 16.44 0.83
C PHE A 237 14.48 16.90 1.15
N PRO A 238 15.29 17.20 0.12
CA PRO A 238 16.68 17.63 0.32
C PRO A 238 16.77 18.99 1.02
N ASN A 239 17.85 19.19 1.79
CA ASN A 239 18.15 20.43 2.53
C ASN A 239 17.12 20.84 3.60
N MET A 240 16.21 19.94 3.99
CA MET A 240 15.22 20.16 5.06
C MET A 240 15.54 19.31 6.31
N THR A 241 14.98 19.68 7.46
CA THR A 241 14.87 18.76 8.61
C THR A 241 13.71 17.78 8.39
N THR A 242 13.65 16.67 9.13
CA THR A 242 12.52 15.72 9.05
C THR A 242 11.18 16.43 9.26
N MET A 243 11.06 17.31 10.27
CA MET A 243 9.84 18.07 10.54
C MET A 243 9.48 19.00 9.38
N ASN A 244 10.43 19.83 8.93
CA ASN A 244 10.20 20.73 7.79
C ASN A 244 9.82 19.96 6.52
N SER A 245 10.41 18.78 6.29
CA SER A 245 10.09 17.93 5.14
C SER A 245 8.69 17.29 5.23
N ALA A 246 8.20 17.02 6.43
CA ALA A 246 6.82 16.59 6.66
C ALA A 246 5.83 17.76 6.47
N GLU A 247 6.12 18.93 7.05
CA GLU A 247 5.34 20.16 6.86
C GLU A 247 5.20 20.51 5.37
N HIS A 248 6.30 20.45 4.60
CA HIS A 248 6.33 20.65 3.16
C HIS A 248 5.50 19.62 2.37
N PHE A 249 5.53 18.35 2.78
CA PHE A 249 4.68 17.31 2.20
C PHE A 249 3.19 17.59 2.44
N PHE A 250 2.84 18.08 3.64
CA PHE A 250 1.46 18.43 3.98
C PHE A 250 0.87 19.57 3.15
N GLU A 251 1.69 20.48 2.58
CA GLU A 251 1.20 21.46 1.59
C GLU A 251 0.52 20.79 0.39
N ALA A 252 1.08 19.67 -0.10
CA ALA A 252 0.47 18.89 -1.18
C ALA A 252 -0.71 18.03 -0.70
N VAL A 253 -0.63 17.43 0.50
CA VAL A 253 -1.74 16.65 1.11
C VAL A 253 -2.99 17.51 1.26
N ASN A 254 -2.85 18.75 1.76
CA ASN A 254 -3.96 19.68 1.95
C ASN A 254 -4.64 20.09 0.63
N ILE A 255 -3.94 19.97 -0.50
CA ILE A 255 -4.48 20.27 -1.84
C ILE A 255 -5.18 19.03 -2.44
N ASP A 256 -4.53 17.87 -2.47
CA ASP A 256 -5.07 16.65 -3.11
C ASP A 256 -4.63 15.36 -2.40
N SER A 257 -5.11 15.18 -1.16
CA SER A 257 -4.74 14.06 -0.26
C SER A 257 -4.86 12.68 -0.91
N GLN A 258 -5.85 12.45 -1.77
CA GLN A 258 -6.06 11.14 -2.41
C GLN A 258 -5.00 10.83 -3.47
N ARG A 259 -4.35 11.86 -4.01
CA ARG A 259 -3.37 11.79 -5.11
C ARG A 259 -1.92 11.67 -4.62
N VAL A 260 -1.60 12.05 -3.37
CA VAL A 260 -0.20 12.08 -2.91
C VAL A 260 0.48 10.72 -3.04
N LEU A 261 1.74 10.75 -3.45
CA LEU A 261 2.60 9.63 -3.79
C LEU A 261 2.15 8.74 -4.97
N GLN A 262 0.87 8.77 -5.40
CA GLN A 262 0.35 7.90 -6.47
C GLN A 262 1.20 7.98 -7.74
N ARG A 263 1.88 6.87 -8.06
CA ARG A 263 2.83 6.82 -9.19
C ARG A 263 2.12 6.73 -10.53
N THR A 264 2.18 7.82 -11.28
CA THR A 264 1.74 7.93 -12.67
C THR A 264 2.96 7.87 -13.61
N VAL A 265 2.82 7.29 -14.81
CA VAL A 265 3.91 7.21 -15.80
C VAL A 265 3.47 7.84 -17.12
N CYS A 266 4.34 8.66 -17.69
CA CYS A 266 4.14 9.40 -18.95
C CYS A 266 5.28 9.05 -19.92
N TYR A 267 4.96 8.81 -21.19
CA TYR A 267 5.96 8.59 -22.24
C TYR A 267 6.00 9.79 -23.18
N ASP A 268 7.18 10.37 -23.34
CA ASP A 268 7.41 11.39 -24.36
C ASP A 268 7.65 10.73 -25.73
N ARG A 269 7.14 11.38 -26.77
CA ARG A 269 7.26 10.95 -28.17
C ARG A 269 8.48 11.55 -28.89
N TRP A 270 8.92 12.74 -28.51
CA TRP A 270 9.82 13.55 -29.35
C TRP A 270 11.30 13.31 -29.05
N PHE A 271 11.65 13.13 -27.79
CA PHE A 271 12.99 12.83 -27.28
C PHE A 271 13.11 11.39 -26.75
N GLY A 272 11.97 10.68 -26.64
CA GLY A 272 11.91 9.27 -26.24
C GLY A 272 12.14 9.06 -24.74
N TRP A 273 11.69 9.98 -23.90
CA TRP A 273 11.88 9.92 -22.44
C TRP A 273 10.72 9.24 -21.71
N THR A 274 10.98 8.82 -20.47
CA THR A 274 9.93 8.36 -19.55
C THR A 274 9.91 9.20 -18.29
N PHE A 275 8.74 9.69 -17.92
CA PHE A 275 8.49 10.41 -16.67
C PHE A 275 7.74 9.48 -15.71
N SER A 276 8.27 9.28 -14.50
CA SER A 276 7.56 8.63 -13.40
C SER A 276 7.26 9.69 -12.35
N VAL A 277 5.99 10.11 -12.25
CA VAL A 277 5.51 11.16 -11.37
C VAL A 277 4.90 10.54 -10.12
N SER A 278 5.52 10.78 -8.96
CA SER A 278 4.95 10.56 -7.63
C SER A 278 4.41 11.89 -7.14
N TRP A 279 3.11 12.12 -7.36
CA TRP A 279 2.52 13.45 -7.21
C TRP A 279 2.60 13.95 -5.76
N GLY A 280 2.90 15.23 -5.58
CA GLY A 280 3.11 15.83 -4.26
C GLY A 280 4.45 15.47 -3.62
N TYR A 281 5.34 14.76 -4.34
CA TYR A 281 6.65 14.38 -3.83
C TYR A 281 7.78 14.58 -4.84
N ALA A 282 7.84 13.78 -5.92
CA ALA A 282 8.96 13.82 -6.86
C ALA A 282 8.62 13.31 -8.27
N VAL A 283 9.44 13.70 -9.25
CA VAL A 283 9.43 13.18 -10.62
C VAL A 283 10.79 12.59 -10.96
N GLU A 284 10.80 11.36 -11.45
CA GLU A 284 11.96 10.69 -12.04
C GLU A 284 11.90 10.81 -13.57
N VAL A 285 12.92 11.43 -14.20
CA VAL A 285 13.02 11.55 -15.67
C VAL A 285 14.10 10.63 -16.22
N TYR A 286 13.68 9.59 -16.93
CA TYR A 286 14.54 8.64 -17.61
C TYR A 286 14.82 9.11 -19.04
N SER A 287 16.09 9.13 -19.45
CA SER A 287 16.55 9.59 -20.78
C SER A 287 16.23 8.63 -21.94
N ASN A 288 15.37 7.65 -21.70
CA ASN A 288 14.95 6.63 -22.65
C ASN A 288 13.54 6.12 -22.27
N HIS A 289 12.88 5.46 -23.22
CA HIS A 289 11.71 4.64 -22.95
C HIS A 289 12.09 3.47 -22.05
N VAL A 290 11.41 3.33 -20.92
CA VAL A 290 11.53 2.22 -19.96
C VAL A 290 10.14 1.61 -19.81
N PHE A 291 9.98 0.30 -20.04
CA PHE A 291 8.66 -0.32 -19.99
C PHE A 291 8.07 -0.23 -18.58
N LEU A 292 6.76 -0.05 -18.49
CA LEU A 292 6.07 0.10 -17.20
C LEU A 292 6.43 -1.03 -16.19
N PRO A 293 6.48 -2.33 -16.56
CA PRO A 293 6.91 -3.39 -15.64
C PRO A 293 8.32 -3.23 -15.05
N ASP A 294 9.23 -2.52 -15.73
CA ASP A 294 10.60 -2.31 -15.26
C ASP A 294 10.71 -1.10 -14.30
N ILE A 295 9.79 -0.14 -14.42
CA ILE A 295 9.65 0.99 -13.48
C ILE A 295 8.97 0.54 -12.19
N LEU A 296 7.97 -0.35 -12.28
CA LEU A 296 7.09 -0.72 -11.15
C LEU A 296 7.82 -1.21 -9.88
N PRO A 297 8.89 -2.01 -9.93
CA PRO A 297 9.63 -2.41 -8.73
C PRO A 297 10.18 -1.21 -7.95
N VAL A 298 10.13 -1.33 -6.62
CA VAL A 298 10.57 -0.31 -5.67
C VAL A 298 12.08 -0.11 -5.78
N GLN A 299 12.54 1.11 -6.02
CA GLN A 299 13.99 1.35 -6.08
C GLN A 299 14.60 1.24 -4.68
N GLN A 300 15.60 0.38 -4.50
CA GLN A 300 16.19 0.08 -3.20
C GLN A 300 17.21 1.17 -2.78
N THR A 301 16.71 2.37 -2.48
CA THR A 301 17.49 3.50 -1.92
C THR A 301 17.78 3.30 -0.43
N PHE A 302 16.83 2.68 0.27
CA PHE A 302 16.82 2.49 1.71
C PHE A 302 17.66 1.30 2.19
N ARG A 303 17.77 1.20 3.51
CA ARG A 303 18.47 0.12 4.23
C ARG A 303 17.48 -0.66 5.11
N GLN A 304 17.77 -1.94 5.31
CA GLN A 304 16.99 -2.82 6.19
C GLN A 304 16.94 -2.32 7.66
N TRP A 305 15.79 -2.49 8.30
CA TRP A 305 15.54 -2.07 9.68
C TRP A 305 16.43 -2.75 10.72
N LYS A 306 16.57 -4.08 10.61
CA LYS A 306 17.41 -4.91 11.49
C LYS A 306 18.71 -5.27 10.77
N ARG A 307 19.85 -5.12 11.44
CA ARG A 307 21.16 -5.58 10.93
C ARG A 307 21.21 -7.11 11.06
N GLY A 308 21.32 -7.83 9.95
CA GLY A 308 21.24 -9.29 9.90
C GLY A 308 21.24 -9.85 8.48
N ASP A 309 21.25 -11.18 8.38
CA ASP A 309 21.41 -11.94 7.13
C ASP A 309 20.07 -12.22 6.39
N GLY A 310 20.18 -12.55 5.10
CA GLY A 310 19.19 -13.28 4.28
C GLY A 310 17.75 -12.76 4.34
N LEU A 311 16.99 -13.29 5.30
CA LEU A 311 15.58 -12.97 5.52
C LEU A 311 15.32 -11.48 5.81
N ALA A 312 16.35 -10.73 6.24
CA ALA A 312 16.26 -9.27 6.40
C ALA A 312 16.06 -8.49 5.08
N ARG A 313 16.14 -9.13 3.91
CA ARG A 313 15.82 -8.58 2.58
C ARG A 313 14.40 -8.92 2.09
N VAL A 314 13.59 -9.64 2.85
CA VAL A 314 12.24 -10.07 2.43
C VAL A 314 11.23 -8.97 2.71
N TYR A 315 10.99 -8.13 1.71
CA TYR A 315 9.91 -7.14 1.69
C TYR A 315 8.62 -7.74 1.11
N THR A 316 7.48 -7.12 1.40
CA THR A 316 6.17 -7.47 0.82
C THR A 316 6.00 -7.00 -0.64
N PHE A 317 7.04 -6.38 -1.22
CA PHE A 317 7.06 -5.79 -2.54
C PHE A 317 8.36 -6.12 -3.27
N ASN A 318 8.32 -6.15 -4.61
CA ASN A 318 9.50 -6.36 -5.45
C ASN A 318 10.41 -5.12 -5.42
N THR A 319 11.71 -5.31 -5.19
CA THR A 319 12.71 -4.23 -5.29
C THR A 319 13.54 -4.30 -6.58
N ARG A 320 14.13 -3.17 -6.98
CA ARG A 320 15.19 -3.07 -8.00
C ARG A 320 16.38 -2.29 -7.43
N GLU A 321 17.59 -2.77 -7.68
CA GLU A 321 18.81 -2.05 -7.29
C GLU A 321 18.98 -0.79 -8.18
N PRO A 322 19.40 0.37 -7.63
CA PRO A 322 19.74 1.55 -8.43
C PRO A 322 20.88 1.26 -9.42
N HIS A 323 20.84 1.82 -10.64
CA HIS A 323 21.93 1.65 -11.61
C HIS A 323 23.28 2.11 -11.02
N PRO A 324 24.39 1.35 -11.15
CA PRO A 324 25.64 1.66 -10.46
C PRO A 324 26.28 2.98 -10.93
N ASP A 325 26.33 3.22 -12.25
CA ASP A 325 26.67 4.53 -12.81
C ASP A 325 25.54 5.53 -12.52
N LEU A 326 25.87 6.60 -11.81
CA LEU A 326 24.98 7.73 -11.49
C LEU A 326 24.41 8.38 -12.75
N CYS A 327 25.18 8.44 -13.83
CA CYS A 327 24.84 9.19 -15.03
C CYS A 327 23.82 8.49 -15.94
N ARG A 328 23.44 7.25 -15.56
CA ARG A 328 22.35 6.44 -16.14
C ARG A 328 21.14 6.29 -15.20
N ARG A 329 21.16 6.93 -14.03
CA ARG A 329 19.97 7.07 -13.17
C ARG A 329 19.04 8.12 -13.77
N PRO A 330 17.73 8.09 -13.46
CA PRO A 330 16.84 9.19 -13.81
C PRO A 330 17.33 10.51 -13.18
N THR A 331 17.05 11.63 -13.85
CA THR A 331 17.18 12.95 -13.23
C THR A 331 15.98 13.15 -12.30
N ILE A 332 16.23 13.48 -11.04
CA ILE A 332 15.21 13.60 -10.00
C ILE A 332 14.80 15.07 -9.84
N PHE A 333 13.50 15.34 -9.75
CA PHE A 333 12.94 16.65 -9.45
C PHE A 333 12.05 16.51 -8.21
N PHE A 334 12.28 17.31 -7.17
CA PHE A 334 11.47 17.31 -5.93
C PHE A 334 10.43 18.42 -5.97
N LEU A 335 9.28 18.21 -5.31
CA LEU A 335 8.24 19.23 -5.17
C LEU A 335 8.82 20.51 -4.55
N ASP A 336 8.70 21.62 -5.27
CA ASP A 336 9.04 22.95 -4.79
C ASP A 336 7.83 23.65 -4.16
N HIS A 337 6.66 23.52 -4.76
CA HIS A 337 5.36 23.91 -4.18
C HIS A 337 4.19 23.33 -5.00
N ALA A 338 2.99 23.34 -4.43
CA ALA A 338 1.74 23.06 -5.12
C ALA A 338 0.71 24.18 -4.88
N SER A 339 -0.21 24.36 -5.83
CA SER A 339 -1.28 25.38 -5.75
C SER A 339 -2.55 24.92 -6.46
N SER A 340 -3.72 25.29 -5.93
CA SER A 340 -5.01 25.05 -6.59
C SER A 340 -5.52 26.33 -7.25
N GLY A 341 -5.67 26.32 -8.58
CA GLY A 341 -6.45 27.31 -9.30
C GLY A 341 -7.95 27.01 -9.23
N ARG A 342 -8.76 27.76 -10.00
CA ARG A 342 -10.22 27.54 -10.09
C ARG A 342 -10.57 26.18 -10.70
N ASP A 343 -9.90 25.83 -11.80
CA ASP A 343 -10.26 24.70 -12.66
C ASP A 343 -9.18 23.60 -12.69
N ARG A 344 -8.01 23.85 -12.09
CA ARG A 344 -6.81 23.00 -12.20
C ARG A 344 -5.82 23.23 -11.06
N ILE A 345 -5.24 22.15 -10.55
CA ILE A 345 -4.09 22.16 -9.64
C ILE A 345 -2.80 22.24 -10.47
N THR A 346 -1.83 23.02 -9.98
CA THR A 346 -0.48 23.10 -10.54
C THR A 346 0.53 22.77 -9.45
N SER A 347 1.44 21.83 -9.74
CA SER A 347 2.56 21.46 -8.87
C SER A 347 3.87 21.64 -9.61
N LEU A 348 4.82 22.35 -8.99
CA LEU A 348 6.14 22.64 -9.54
C LEU A 348 7.17 21.73 -8.87
N TYR A 349 8.05 21.13 -9.66
CA TYR A 349 9.13 20.28 -9.19
C TYR A 349 10.47 20.83 -9.73
N LYS A 350 11.44 21.06 -8.84
CA LYS A 350 12.77 21.57 -9.19
C LYS A 350 13.82 20.47 -9.16
N LYS A 351 14.77 20.56 -10.08
CA LYS A 351 15.84 19.58 -10.28
C LYS A 351 16.72 19.41 -9.03
N SER A 352 16.88 18.17 -8.60
CA SER A 352 17.88 17.79 -7.61
C SER A 352 19.25 17.71 -8.28
N PHE A 353 20.24 18.42 -7.75
CA PHE A 353 21.59 18.37 -8.30
C PHE A 353 22.24 16.99 -8.07
N ALA A 354 22.68 16.37 -9.17
CA ALA A 354 23.48 15.15 -9.15
C ALA A 354 24.74 15.37 -10.04
N ASN A 355 25.91 15.37 -9.42
CA ASN A 355 27.17 15.64 -10.12
C ASN A 355 27.50 14.51 -11.11
N CYS A 356 27.58 14.82 -12.41
CA CYS A 356 27.79 13.83 -13.46
C CYS A 356 28.58 14.41 -14.64
N SER A 357 29.83 13.96 -14.83
CA SER A 357 30.83 14.60 -15.69
C SER A 357 30.53 14.67 -17.20
N ASN A 358 29.50 13.97 -17.69
CA ASN A 358 29.08 13.99 -19.10
C ASN A 358 27.75 14.74 -19.26
N ASP A 359 27.79 16.07 -19.25
CA ASP A 359 26.61 16.93 -19.05
C ASP A 359 25.73 17.19 -20.30
N MET A 360 25.87 16.35 -21.34
CA MET A 360 25.20 16.53 -22.63
C MET A 360 23.96 15.65 -22.85
N ALA A 361 23.50 14.92 -21.83
CA ALA A 361 22.24 14.17 -21.89
C ALA A 361 21.04 15.13 -21.79
N PRO A 362 20.12 15.19 -22.76
CA PRO A 362 19.20 16.33 -22.88
C PRO A 362 18.17 16.53 -21.76
N PRO A 363 17.72 15.52 -20.96
CA PRO A 363 16.92 15.78 -19.76
C PRO A 363 17.60 16.67 -18.72
N ARG A 364 18.94 16.74 -18.71
CA ARG A 364 19.70 17.50 -17.69
C ARG A 364 19.68 19.01 -17.88
N LYS A 365 19.17 19.50 -19.02
CA LYS A 365 18.90 20.92 -19.26
C LYS A 365 17.55 21.38 -18.74
N LEU A 366 16.68 20.46 -18.32
CA LEU A 366 15.47 20.81 -17.58
C LEU A 366 15.86 21.19 -16.16
N GLU A 367 15.43 22.36 -15.69
CA GLU A 367 15.55 22.77 -14.28
C GLU A 367 14.21 22.65 -13.55
N GLU A 368 13.08 22.76 -14.27
CA GLU A 368 11.73 22.67 -13.73
C GLU A 368 10.84 21.67 -14.48
N ILE A 369 9.93 21.03 -13.74
CA ILE A 369 8.78 20.29 -14.28
C ILE A 369 7.50 20.85 -13.67
N LYS A 370 6.51 21.18 -14.50
CA LYS A 370 5.17 21.58 -14.07
C LYS A 370 4.21 20.44 -14.33
N VAL A 371 3.62 19.88 -13.27
CA VAL A 371 2.57 18.86 -13.38
C VAL A 371 1.23 19.49 -13.05
N TYR A 372 0.34 19.44 -14.04
CA TYR A 372 -1.05 19.88 -13.92
C TYR A 372 -1.96 18.70 -13.63
N SER A 373 -2.99 18.92 -12.80
CA SER A 373 -4.02 17.91 -12.52
C SER A 373 -5.36 18.54 -12.17
N GLN A 374 -6.43 17.74 -12.17
CA GLN A 374 -7.67 18.06 -11.47
C GLN A 374 -7.67 17.35 -10.11
N LYS A 375 -8.37 17.89 -9.12
CA LYS A 375 -8.45 17.27 -7.78
C LYS A 375 -8.99 15.85 -7.88
N LEU A 376 -8.33 14.90 -7.23
CA LEU A 376 -8.76 13.51 -7.20
C LEU A 376 -9.81 13.33 -6.09
N ASP A 377 -11.03 12.99 -6.47
CA ASP A 377 -12.08 12.56 -5.55
C ASP A 377 -12.67 11.23 -6.03
N LEU A 378 -12.21 10.14 -5.41
CA LEU A 378 -12.57 8.77 -5.73
C LEU A 378 -13.87 8.39 -5.01
N SER A 379 -14.85 7.88 -5.75
CA SER A 379 -16.02 7.23 -5.16
C SER A 379 -15.65 5.92 -4.45
N ASP A 380 -16.50 5.44 -3.53
CA ASP A 380 -16.38 4.14 -2.84
C ASP A 380 -16.03 2.96 -3.76
N LYS A 381 -16.51 3.00 -5.01
CA LYS A 381 -16.25 1.98 -6.03
C LYS A 381 -14.84 2.08 -6.61
N GLN A 382 -14.35 3.30 -6.85
CA GLN A 382 -12.99 3.56 -7.30
C GLN A 382 -11.98 3.33 -6.17
N LEU A 383 -12.30 3.61 -4.91
CA LEU A 383 -11.45 3.30 -3.76
C LEU A 383 -11.22 1.78 -3.60
N ARG A 384 -12.24 0.96 -3.85
CA ARG A 384 -12.13 -0.52 -3.82
C ARG A 384 -11.43 -1.12 -5.05
N ALA A 385 -11.31 -0.37 -6.14
CA ALA A 385 -10.73 -0.82 -7.40
C ALA A 385 -10.06 0.36 -8.16
N PRO A 386 -8.95 0.93 -7.63
CA PRO A 386 -8.40 2.17 -8.15
C PRO A 386 -7.75 1.99 -9.52
N ARG A 387 -8.24 2.76 -10.50
CA ARG A 387 -7.66 2.83 -11.85
C ARG A 387 -6.53 3.85 -11.87
N ARG A 388 -5.39 3.49 -12.47
CA ARG A 388 -4.28 4.43 -12.71
C ARG A 388 -4.73 5.54 -13.64
N GLN A 389 -4.42 6.78 -13.29
CA GLN A 389 -4.67 7.93 -14.14
C GLN A 389 -3.68 8.01 -15.31
N CYS A 390 -4.11 8.67 -16.38
CA CYS A 390 -3.34 8.85 -17.61
C CYS A 390 -2.52 10.14 -17.51
N CYS A 391 -1.36 10.15 -18.16
CA CYS A 391 -0.48 11.30 -18.20
C CYS A 391 -0.05 11.65 -19.63
N ASP A 392 -0.28 12.89 -20.02
CA ASP A 392 0.16 13.46 -21.30
C ASP A 392 1.42 14.30 -21.07
N VAL A 393 2.40 14.19 -21.97
CA VAL A 393 3.50 15.15 -22.09
C VAL A 393 3.04 16.30 -22.98
N LEU A 394 3.05 17.53 -22.46
CA LEU A 394 2.57 18.71 -23.17
C LEU A 394 3.70 19.33 -24.02
N PRO A 395 3.37 20.12 -25.06
CA PRO A 395 4.36 20.90 -25.79
C PRO A 395 5.14 21.84 -24.83
N PRO A 396 6.48 21.85 -24.85
CA PRO A 396 7.26 22.63 -23.89
C PRO A 396 7.10 24.14 -24.11
N SER A 397 6.89 24.87 -23.02
CA SER A 397 6.79 26.34 -23.00
C SER A 397 8.16 27.04 -22.99
N SER A 398 9.22 26.33 -22.58
CA SER A 398 10.62 26.76 -22.59
C SER A 398 11.54 25.55 -22.78
N GLY A 399 12.79 25.77 -23.19
CA GLY A 399 13.79 24.70 -23.31
C GLY A 399 14.26 24.11 -21.97
N GLU A 400 13.99 24.79 -20.86
CA GLU A 400 14.42 24.42 -19.49
C GLU A 400 13.25 23.95 -18.60
N VAL A 401 12.02 23.96 -19.14
CA VAL A 401 10.79 23.65 -18.41
C VAL A 401 9.97 22.61 -19.17
N MET A 402 9.70 21.47 -18.54
CA MET A 402 8.77 20.46 -19.07
C MET A 402 7.39 20.60 -18.44
N GLU A 403 6.34 20.35 -19.22
CA GLU A 403 4.95 20.41 -18.74
C GLU A 403 4.24 19.07 -18.94
N LEU A 404 3.60 18.57 -17.88
CA LEU A 404 2.88 17.28 -17.85
C LEU A 404 1.43 17.50 -17.39
N ALA A 405 0.49 16.71 -17.88
CA ALA A 405 -0.90 16.73 -17.42
C ALA A 405 -1.35 15.34 -16.95
N ILE A 406 -1.79 15.21 -15.70
CA ILE A 406 -2.40 13.99 -15.15
C ILE A 406 -3.93 14.15 -15.10
N ARG A 407 -4.64 13.18 -15.65
CA ARG A 407 -6.11 13.17 -15.81
C ARG A 407 -6.67 11.76 -15.70
N GLU A 408 -7.99 11.63 -15.56
CA GLU A 408 -8.64 10.34 -15.72
C GLU A 408 -8.42 9.78 -17.14
N CYS A 409 -8.19 8.47 -17.22
CA CYS A 409 -8.14 7.76 -18.50
C CYS A 409 -9.57 7.54 -19.03
N LYS A 410 -9.78 7.70 -20.34
CA LYS A 410 -11.00 7.22 -21.01
C LYS A 410 -11.12 5.71 -20.86
N GLU A 411 -12.32 5.17 -21.05
CA GLU A 411 -12.66 3.77 -20.75
C GLU A 411 -11.63 2.74 -21.24
N GLU A 412 -11.27 2.76 -22.53
CA GLU A 412 -10.27 1.83 -23.10
C GLU A 412 -8.83 2.34 -23.05
N GLU A 413 -8.59 3.57 -22.59
CA GLU A 413 -7.29 4.26 -22.66
C GLU A 413 -6.27 3.66 -21.69
N ARG A 414 -5.05 3.51 -22.19
CA ARG A 414 -3.91 2.88 -21.52
C ARG A 414 -2.72 3.83 -21.59
N ILE A 415 -1.78 3.67 -20.66
CA ILE A 415 -0.46 4.30 -20.81
C ILE A 415 0.17 3.73 -22.08
N TYR A 416 0.39 4.59 -23.06
CA TYR A 416 0.88 4.23 -24.39
C TYR A 416 2.33 4.73 -24.55
N MET A 417 3.20 3.85 -25.05
CA MET A 417 4.59 4.16 -25.38
C MET A 417 4.70 4.27 -26.90
N HIS A 418 5.37 5.31 -27.39
CA HIS A 418 5.11 5.87 -28.73
C HIS A 418 5.79 5.18 -29.91
#